data_AF-A0A962JMI1-F1
#
_entry.id   AF-A0A962JMI1-F1
#
_cell.length_a   1.000
_cell.length_b   1.000
_cell.length_c   1.000
_cell.angle_alpha   90.00
_cell.angle_beta   90.00
_cell.angle_gamma   90.00
#
_symmetry.space_group_name_H-M   'P 1'
#
loop_
_entity.id
_entity.type
_entity.pdbx_description
1 polymer ?
#
loop_
_entity_poly.entity_id
_entity_poly.type
_entity_poly.pdbx_seq_one_letter_code
_entity_poly.pdbx_strand_id
1 'polypeptide(L)'
;MSNQVCLIIGASHAAAQLATSLRQEGWQGDIIMIGDEPYLPYHRPPLSKTFLAGDKEIDDLLIRPASFYDKSAIQFKQGRVTHIDRQQQQITLE
;
A
#
# COMPACT_ATOMS: atom_id res chain seq x y z
N MET A 1 -3.20 -11.57 -23.65
CA MET A 1 -3.38 -12.03 -22.26
C MET A 1 -3.85 -10.83 -21.47
N SER A 2 -4.99 -10.90 -20.80
CA SER A 2 -5.48 -9.80 -19.97
C SER A 2 -4.49 -9.59 -18.83
N ASN A 3 -3.94 -8.38 -18.69
CA ASN A 3 -3.07 -8.04 -17.57
C ASN A 3 -3.94 -8.10 -16.30
N GLN A 4 -3.72 -9.09 -15.44
CA GLN A 4 -4.48 -9.20 -14.20
C GLN A 4 -4.02 -8.11 -13.24
N VAL A 5 -4.95 -7.41 -12.61
CA VAL A 5 -4.65 -6.35 -11.63
C VAL A 5 -5.17 -6.77 -10.27
N CYS A 6 -4.28 -6.83 -9.28
CA CYS A 6 -4.66 -6.93 -7.88
C CYS A 6 -4.69 -5.53 -7.27
N LEU A 7 -5.90 -5.04 -6.97
CA LEU A 7 -6.08 -3.74 -6.35
C LEU A 7 -6.36 -3.93 -4.85
N ILE A 8 -5.51 -3.32 -4.02
CA ILE A 8 -5.56 -3.41 -2.56
C ILE A 8 -6.06 -2.07 -2.02
N ILE A 9 -7.21 -2.07 -1.37
CA ILE A 9 -7.78 -0.88 -0.73
C ILE A 9 -7.27 -0.83 0.72
N GLY A 10 -6.51 0.21 1.02
CA GLY A 10 -5.75 0.39 2.26
C GLY A 10 -4.24 0.30 2.04
N ALA A 11 -3.49 1.09 2.79
CA ALA A 11 -2.02 1.17 2.72
C ALA A 11 -1.36 1.06 4.11
N SER A 12 -1.75 0.05 4.89
CA SER A 12 -1.18 -0.25 6.23
C SER A 12 -0.40 -1.57 6.23
N HIS A 13 -0.12 -2.15 7.42
CA HIS A 13 0.56 -3.44 7.56
C HIS A 13 -0.06 -4.56 6.74
N ALA A 14 -1.39 -4.66 6.73
CA ALA A 14 -2.05 -5.73 5.99
C ALA A 14 -1.77 -5.62 4.49
N ALA A 15 -1.84 -4.41 3.93
CA ALA A 15 -1.56 -4.17 2.53
C ALA A 15 -0.08 -4.36 2.17
N ALA A 16 0.84 -3.83 3.00
CA ALA A 16 2.27 -4.01 2.80
C ALA A 16 2.68 -5.49 2.81
N GLN A 17 2.11 -6.26 3.74
CA GLN A 17 2.35 -7.69 3.82
C GLN A 17 1.74 -8.43 2.63
N LEU A 18 0.47 -8.18 2.29
CA LEU A 18 -0.22 -8.82 1.17
C LEU A 18 0.50 -8.56 -0.16
N ALA A 19 0.83 -7.30 -0.47
CA ALA A 19 1.50 -6.95 -1.72
C ALA A 19 2.88 -7.63 -1.84
N THR A 20 3.62 -7.70 -0.74
CA THR A 20 4.90 -8.40 -0.66
C THR A 20 4.72 -9.90 -0.89
N SER A 21 3.77 -10.52 -0.17
CA SER A 21 3.50 -11.95 -0.29
C SER A 21 3.02 -12.33 -1.68
N LEU A 22 2.17 -11.53 -2.33
CA LEU A 22 1.76 -11.77 -3.72
C LEU A 22 2.97 -11.91 -4.65
N ARG A 23 3.95 -11.00 -4.54
CA ARG A 23 5.19 -11.08 -5.33
C ARG A 23 6.05 -12.30 -4.97
N GLN A 24 6.19 -12.60 -3.69
CA GLN A 24 6.95 -13.76 -3.21
C GLN A 24 6.35 -15.09 -3.68
N GLU A 25 5.02 -15.18 -3.72
CA GLU A 25 4.26 -16.36 -4.16
C GLU A 25 4.05 -16.41 -5.68
N GLY A 26 4.70 -15.52 -6.43
CA GLY A 26 4.78 -15.61 -7.90
C GLY A 26 3.64 -14.92 -8.67
N TRP A 27 2.83 -14.05 -8.04
CA TRP A 27 1.87 -13.21 -8.77
C TRP A 27 2.60 -12.32 -9.79
N GLN A 28 2.23 -12.46 -11.07
CA GLN A 28 2.83 -11.73 -12.19
C GLN A 28 2.01 -10.51 -12.64
N GLY A 29 0.76 -10.38 -12.20
CA GLY A 29 -0.11 -9.26 -12.56
C GLY A 29 0.30 -7.94 -11.91
N ASP A 30 -0.32 -6.84 -12.29
CA ASP A 30 -0.11 -5.55 -11.63
C ASP A 30 -0.61 -5.61 -10.18
N ILE A 31 0.06 -4.89 -9.28
CA ILE A 31 -0.38 -4.70 -7.90
C ILE A 31 -0.47 -3.21 -7.66
N ILE A 32 -1.66 -2.75 -7.26
CA ILE A 32 -1.92 -1.34 -6.96
C ILE A 32 -2.47 -1.25 -5.54
N MET A 33 -1.73 -0.59 -4.65
CA MET A 33 -2.20 -0.22 -3.31
C MET A 33 -2.79 1.18 -3.34
N ILE A 34 -3.95 1.36 -2.72
CA ILE A 34 -4.62 2.64 -2.59
C ILE A 34 -4.72 3.02 -1.13
N GLY A 35 -4.18 4.19 -0.75
CA GLY A 35 -4.25 4.71 0.61
C GLY A 35 -4.79 6.14 0.64
N ASP A 36 -5.59 6.48 1.65
CA ASP A 36 -6.14 7.83 1.82
C ASP A 36 -5.16 8.79 2.52
N GLU A 37 -4.02 8.30 3.00
CA GLU A 37 -2.91 9.09 3.54
C GLU A 37 -1.82 9.32 2.47
N PRO A 38 -1.09 10.45 2.49
CA PRO A 38 -0.04 10.76 1.50
C PRO A 38 1.26 9.98 1.72
N TYR A 39 1.28 9.00 2.62
CA TYR A 39 2.46 8.26 3.03
C TYR A 39 2.40 6.81 2.56
N LEU A 40 3.56 6.25 2.25
CA LEU A 40 3.72 4.80 2.06
C LEU A 40 3.39 4.06 3.37
N PRO A 41 3.08 2.75 3.32
CA PRO A 41 2.75 2.00 4.52
C PRO A 41 3.83 2.10 5.62
N TYR A 42 3.41 2.51 6.82
CA TYR A 42 4.28 2.78 7.95
C TYR A 42 3.80 2.12 9.25
N HIS A 43 4.71 1.98 10.21
CA HIS A 43 4.47 1.48 11.55
C HIS A 43 3.61 2.48 12.35
N ARG A 44 2.36 2.11 12.64
CA ARG A 44 1.49 2.88 13.54
C ARG A 44 1.89 2.83 15.03
N PRO A 45 2.38 1.70 15.59
CA PRO A 45 2.69 1.63 17.03
C PRO A 45 3.67 2.68 17.59
N PRO A 46 4.72 3.09 16.85
CA PRO A 46 5.63 4.13 17.34
C PRO A 46 5.02 5.55 17.30
N LEU A 47 3.91 5.77 16.59
CA LEU A 47 3.24 7.09 16.50
C LEU A 47 2.82 7.63 17.87
N SER A 48 2.45 6.76 18.81
CA SER A 48 2.05 7.15 20.16
C SER A 48 3.20 7.06 21.19
N LYS A 49 4.44 6.85 20.73
CA LYS A 49 5.62 6.59 21.57
C LYS A 49 6.85 7.33 21.05
N THR A 50 7.78 6.63 20.42
CA THR A 50 9.09 7.19 20.01
C THR A 50 8.96 8.28 18.97
N PHE A 51 7.99 8.21 18.06
CA PHE A 51 7.75 9.29 17.10
C PHE A 51 7.21 10.55 17.81
N LEU A 52 6.24 10.38 18.72
CA LEU A 52 5.70 11.48 19.51
C LEU A 52 6.75 12.11 20.43
N ALA A 53 7.73 11.32 20.89
CA ALA A 53 8.87 11.80 21.67
C ALA A 53 9.92 12.55 20.83
N GLY A 54 9.81 12.53 19.49
CA GLY A 54 10.79 13.15 18.58
C GLY A 54 12.03 12.31 18.30
N ASP A 55 12.04 11.03 18.67
CA ASP A 55 13.20 10.14 18.51
C ASP A 55 13.33 9.53 17.10
N LYS A 56 12.29 9.67 16.26
CA LYS A 56 12.22 9.05 14.92
C LYS A 56 11.57 9.99 13.92
N GLU A 57 12.04 9.92 12.68
CA GLU A 57 11.42 10.58 11.54
C GLU A 57 10.39 9.66 10.84
N ILE A 58 9.58 10.23 9.95
CA ILE A 58 8.53 9.46 9.25
C ILE A 58 9.12 8.37 8.33
N ASP A 59 10.30 8.61 7.77
CA ASP A 59 11.01 7.63 6.95
C ASP A 59 11.46 6.41 7.76
N ASP A 60 11.78 6.59 9.05
CA ASP A 60 12.13 5.51 9.98
C ASP A 60 10.92 4.65 10.39
N LEU A 61 9.71 5.13 10.09
CA LEU A 61 8.47 4.44 10.37
C LEU A 61 8.03 3.57 9.20
N LEU A 62 8.56 3.77 7.98
CA LEU A 62 8.12 3.00 6.81
C LEU A 62 8.30 1.49 7.04
N ILE A 63 7.27 0.71 6.72
CA ILE A 63 7.31 -0.77 6.81
C ILE A 63 8.31 -1.33 5.79
N ARG A 64 8.37 -0.69 4.62
CA ARG A 64 9.34 -0.93 3.56
C ARG A 64 9.75 0.42 2.95
N PRO A 65 11.01 0.59 2.53
CA PRO A 65 11.43 1.80 1.83
C PRO A 65 10.77 1.88 0.44
N ALA A 66 10.62 3.08 -0.12
CA ALA A 66 10.04 3.29 -1.45
C ALA A 66 10.67 2.39 -2.53
N SER A 67 12.00 2.28 -2.52
CA SER A 67 12.76 1.46 -3.46
C SER A 67 12.38 -0.03 -3.46
N PHE A 68 11.80 -0.55 -2.38
CA PHE A 68 11.30 -1.92 -2.33
C PHE A 68 10.06 -2.09 -3.24
N TYR A 69 9.13 -1.14 -3.17
CA TYR A 69 7.90 -1.17 -3.96
C TYR A 69 8.21 -0.99 -5.45
N ASP A 70 9.12 -0.08 -5.79
CA ASP A 70 9.59 0.13 -7.17
C ASP A 70 10.20 -1.15 -7.77
N LYS A 71 11.13 -1.78 -7.03
CA LYS A 71 11.79 -3.04 -7.46
C LYS A 71 10.82 -4.20 -7.56
N SER A 72 9.77 -4.20 -6.74
CA SER A 72 8.76 -5.26 -6.70
C SER A 72 7.59 -4.99 -7.66
N ALA A 73 7.64 -3.92 -8.47
CA ALA A 73 6.55 -3.50 -9.34
C ALA A 73 5.20 -3.42 -8.59
N ILE A 74 5.21 -2.83 -7.40
CA ILE A 74 4.02 -2.55 -6.59
C ILE A 74 3.78 -1.04 -6.65
N GLN A 75 2.62 -0.64 -7.17
CA GLN A 75 2.26 0.77 -7.29
C GLN A 75 1.53 1.23 -6.04
N PHE A 76 1.85 2.42 -5.57
CA PHE A 76 1.06 3.14 -4.57
C PHE A 76 0.33 4.30 -5.23
N LYS A 77 -0.96 4.43 -4.94
CA LYS A 77 -1.79 5.56 -5.38
C LYS A 77 -2.49 6.17 -4.18
N GLN A 78 -2.23 7.45 -3.92
CA GLN A 78 -3.01 8.19 -2.94
C GLN A 78 -4.44 8.39 -3.46
N GLY A 79 -5.42 8.11 -2.62
CA GLY A 79 -6.84 8.31 -2.89
C GLY A 79 -7.71 7.57 -1.89
N ARG A 80 -8.92 8.08 -1.66
CA ARG A 80 -9.94 7.39 -0.86
C ARG A 80 -10.92 6.70 -1.78
N VAL A 81 -11.09 5.39 -1.63
CA VAL A 81 -12.12 4.65 -2.36
C VAL A 81 -13.49 4.91 -1.73
N THR A 82 -14.44 5.39 -2.53
CA THR A 82 -15.81 5.73 -2.08
C THR A 82 -16.86 4.76 -2.59
N HIS A 83 -16.58 4.04 -3.68
CA HIS A 83 -17.52 3.09 -4.28
C HIS A 83 -16.80 1.90 -4.93
N ILE A 84 -17.48 0.75 -4.97
CA ILE A 84 -17.03 -0.48 -5.63
C ILE A 84 -18.16 -0.97 -6.55
N ASP A 85 -17.94 -0.88 -7.87
CA ASP A 85 -18.81 -1.49 -8.87
C ASP A 85 -18.30 -2.90 -9.21
N ARG A 86 -19.04 -3.90 -8.73
CA ARG A 86 -18.68 -5.32 -8.94
C ARG A 86 -19.02 -5.83 -10.34
N GLN A 87 -20.02 -5.24 -11.02
CA GLN A 87 -20.40 -5.64 -12.36
C GLN A 87 -19.35 -5.18 -13.37
N GLN A 88 -18.86 -3.96 -13.20
CA GLN A 88 -17.84 -3.37 -14.08
C GLN A 88 -16.40 -3.63 -13.60
N GLN A 89 -16.23 -4.20 -12.40
CA GLN A 89 -14.93 -4.41 -11.75
C GLN A 89 -14.14 -3.09 -11.59
N GLN A 90 -14.83 -2.05 -11.14
CA GLN A 90 -14.28 -0.71 -10.99
C GLN A 90 -14.44 -0.19 -9.57
N ILE A 91 -13.60 0.80 -9.24
CA ILE A 91 -13.70 1.59 -8.01
C ILE A 91 -13.78 3.07 -8.35
N THR A 92 -14.42 3.84 -7.48
CA THR A 92 -14.44 5.29 -7.56
C THR A 92 -13.57 5.86 -6.45
N LEU A 93 -12.73 6.83 -6.81
CA LEU A 93 -11.94 7.62 -5.85
C LEU A 93 -12.66 8.94 -5.57
N GLU A 94 -12.52 9.44 -4.34
CA GLU A 94 -12.82 10.83 -3.97
C GLU A 94 -11.88 11.82 -4.67
#